data_AF-A0A662Y7U7-F1
#
_entry.id   AF-A0A662Y7U7-F1
#
_cell.length_a   1.000
_cell.length_b   1.000
_cell.length_c   1.000
_cell.angle_alpha   90.00
_cell.angle_beta   90.00
_cell.angle_gamma   90.00
#
_symmetry.space_group_name_H-M   'P 1'
#
loop_
_entity.id
_entity.type
_entity.pdbx_description
1 polymer ?
#
loop_
_entity_poly.entity_id
_entity_poly.type
_entity_poly.pdbx_seq_one_letter_code
_entity_poly.pdbx_strand_id
1 'polypeptide(L)'
;MLSFLLATTDTSDSRRVVVEEFKVEFEDGREDIVYQLDTLQGVEHMRTTPFAMEEGSRYRFVIAFRVNQTIVSGLRFCNKVKKTVLATRDEIVLGSYAPRSESYVFVYPRHDWMDAPSGLFYRGKYMGRFRFVDDDRREHLQLFYTFGTSRLPQLLGWKEGELTDIASLLRRDQTQLTNDSSAVL
;
A
#
# COMPACT_ATOMS: atom_id res chain seq x y z
N MET A 1 30.97 9.48 1.78
CA MET A 1 30.85 8.01 1.88
C MET A 1 29.41 7.67 2.23
N LEU A 2 28.59 7.26 1.28
CA LEU A 2 27.30 6.64 1.58
C LEU A 2 27.43 5.15 1.28
N SER A 3 27.39 4.36 2.35
CA SER A 3 27.40 2.91 2.36
C SER A 3 26.10 2.40 1.73
N PHE A 4 26.19 1.88 0.50
CA PHE A 4 25.20 0.95 -0.04
C PHE A 4 25.30 -0.33 0.80
N LEU A 5 24.37 -0.49 1.75
CA LEU A 5 24.17 -1.77 2.41
C LEU A 5 23.66 -2.73 1.34
N LEU A 6 24.45 -3.76 1.04
CA LEU A 6 24.05 -4.87 0.20
C LEU A 6 22.74 -5.44 0.77
N ALA A 7 21.65 -5.30 0.03
CA ALA A 7 20.44 -6.07 0.28
C ALA A 7 20.82 -7.54 0.13
N THR A 8 21.04 -8.22 1.25
CA THR A 8 21.25 -9.66 1.29
C THR A 8 19.95 -10.28 0.80
N THR A 9 19.97 -10.82 -0.42
CA THR A 9 18.87 -11.62 -0.93
C THR A 9 18.62 -12.75 0.04
N ASP A 10 17.51 -12.70 0.77
CA ASP A 10 17.03 -13.87 1.49
C ASP A 10 16.53 -14.87 0.45
N THR A 11 17.42 -15.76 0.02
CA THR A 11 17.12 -16.85 -0.92
C THR A 11 16.13 -17.86 -0.34
N SER A 12 15.68 -17.69 0.93
CA SER A 12 14.63 -18.51 1.53
C SER A 12 13.22 -17.99 1.26
N ASP A 13 13.06 -16.76 0.77
CA ASP A 13 11.73 -16.19 0.51
C ASP A 13 11.06 -16.86 -0.70
N SER A 14 10.05 -17.69 -0.43
CA SER A 14 9.31 -18.46 -1.43
C SER A 14 8.27 -17.64 -2.20
N ARG A 15 8.04 -16.38 -1.82
CA ARG A 15 7.10 -15.48 -2.52
C ARG A 15 7.63 -15.13 -3.91
N ARG A 16 6.77 -15.25 -4.93
CA ARG A 16 7.11 -14.95 -6.34
C ARG A 16 7.25 -13.45 -6.60
N VAL A 17 6.40 -12.63 -5.98
CA VAL A 17 6.55 -11.18 -5.91
C VAL A 17 6.58 -10.78 -4.44
N VAL A 18 7.62 -10.05 -4.06
CA VAL A 18 7.79 -9.50 -2.71
C VAL A 18 7.67 -8.00 -2.83
N VAL A 19 6.64 -7.40 -2.24
CA VAL A 19 6.61 -5.94 -2.06
C VAL A 19 7.44 -5.62 -0.84
N GLU A 20 8.46 -4.79 -1.04
CA GLU A 20 9.49 -4.51 -0.06
C GLU A 20 9.23 -3.18 0.64
N GLU A 21 8.73 -2.19 -0.09
CA GLU A 21 8.45 -0.86 0.45
C GLU A 21 7.17 -0.28 -0.16
N PHE A 22 6.37 0.38 0.67
CA PHE A 22 5.32 1.30 0.25
C PHE A 22 5.60 2.68 0.81
N LYS A 23 5.71 3.66 -0.09
CA LYS A 23 6.04 5.04 0.23
C LYS A 23 4.98 5.98 -0.31
N VAL A 24 4.57 6.96 0.50
CA VAL A 24 3.77 8.11 0.09
C VAL A 24 4.72 9.29 -0.02
N GLU A 25 4.96 9.72 -1.25
CA GLU A 25 5.81 10.87 -1.56
C GLU A 25 4.93 12.08 -1.87
N PHE A 26 5.34 13.27 -1.42
CA PHE A 26 4.58 14.51 -1.56
C PHE A 26 5.24 15.47 -2.55
N GLU A 27 4.41 16.18 -3.32
CA GLU A 27 4.90 17.12 -4.35
C GLU A 27 5.68 18.30 -3.75
N ASP A 28 5.33 18.72 -2.53
CA ASP A 28 5.97 19.82 -1.81
C ASP A 28 7.35 19.46 -1.22
N GLY A 29 7.78 18.20 -1.35
CA GLY A 29 9.09 17.73 -0.90
C GLY A 29 9.23 17.58 0.61
N ARG A 30 8.13 17.56 1.37
CA ARG A 30 8.17 17.21 2.80
C ARG A 30 8.53 15.74 3.02
N GLU A 31 8.73 15.36 4.28
CA GLU A 31 9.12 13.99 4.64
C GLU A 31 8.09 12.96 4.12
N ASP A 32 8.61 11.96 3.42
CA ASP A 32 7.82 10.85 2.90
C ASP A 32 7.33 9.95 4.03
N ILE A 33 6.15 9.36 3.85
CA ILE A 33 5.69 8.29 4.74
C ILE A 33 6.15 6.97 4.16
N VAL A 34 6.88 6.17 4.94
CA VAL A 34 7.48 4.92 4.48
C VAL A 34 7.03 3.75 5.35
N TYR A 35 6.60 2.67 4.69
CA TYR A 35 6.33 1.38 5.32
C TYR A 35 7.20 0.31 4.66
N GLN A 36 7.99 -0.39 5.48
CA GLN A 36 8.73 -1.59 5.04
C GLN A 36 7.76 -2.78 5.05
N LEU A 37 7.68 -3.53 3.95
CA LEU A 37 6.65 -4.56 3.73
C LEU A 37 7.24 -5.95 3.47
N ASP A 38 8.57 -6.05 3.43
CA ASP A 38 9.31 -7.30 3.38
C ASP A 38 9.28 -8.06 4.71
N THR A 39 8.98 -7.39 5.83
CA THR A 39 8.87 -7.96 7.17
C THR A 39 7.42 -8.02 7.70
N LEU A 40 7.12 -9.02 8.53
CA LEU A 40 5.81 -9.11 9.21
C LEU A 40 5.50 -7.91 10.10
N GLN A 41 6.53 -7.38 10.78
CA GLN A 41 6.39 -6.22 11.65
C GLN A 41 6.01 -4.97 10.86
N GLY A 42 6.62 -4.76 9.70
CA GLY A 42 6.30 -3.62 8.86
C GLY A 42 4.94 -3.72 8.18
N VAL A 43 4.51 -4.94 7.80
CA VAL A 43 3.12 -5.21 7.37
C VAL A 43 2.12 -4.87 8.48
N GLU A 44 2.38 -5.31 9.71
CA GLU A 44 1.54 -5.01 10.86
C GLU A 44 1.54 -3.51 11.20
N HIS A 45 2.69 -2.84 11.05
CA HIS A 45 2.83 -1.40 11.22
C HIS A 45 1.94 -0.63 10.23
N MET A 46 1.95 -1.00 8.94
CA MET A 46 1.06 -0.39 7.94
C MET A 46 -0.42 -0.57 8.28
N ARG A 47 -0.77 -1.74 8.83
CA ARG A 47 -2.14 -2.09 9.20
C ARG A 47 -2.64 -1.27 10.40
N THR A 48 -1.76 -0.93 11.34
CA THR A 48 -2.12 -0.37 12.65
C THR A 48 -1.77 1.09 12.83
N THR A 49 -0.91 1.65 11.97
CA THR A 49 -0.49 3.05 12.00
C THR A 49 -0.99 3.78 10.77
N PRO A 50 -2.16 4.45 10.85
CA PRO A 50 -2.64 5.33 9.80
C PRO A 50 -1.70 6.50 9.58
N PHE A 51 -1.59 6.94 8.33
CA PHE A 51 -0.91 8.18 8.02
C PHE A 51 -1.90 9.35 7.89
N ALA A 52 -1.40 10.57 8.06
CA ALA A 52 -2.20 11.79 7.94
C ALA A 52 -1.73 12.58 6.71
N MET A 53 -2.68 13.20 6.03
CA MET A 53 -2.42 14.14 4.94
C MET A 53 -3.24 15.41 5.14
N GLU A 54 -2.65 16.56 4.81
CA GLU A 54 -3.44 17.78 4.69
C GLU A 54 -4.41 17.64 3.52
N GLU A 55 -5.63 18.16 3.68
CA GLU A 55 -6.59 18.20 2.59
C GLU A 55 -6.03 18.94 1.38
N GLY A 56 -6.19 18.38 0.17
CA GLY A 56 -5.60 18.94 -1.04
C GLY A 56 -4.09 18.73 -1.21
N SER A 57 -3.43 18.00 -0.31
CA SER A 57 -2.02 17.58 -0.53
C SER A 57 -1.89 16.81 -1.83
N ARG A 58 -0.85 17.12 -2.62
CA ARG A 58 -0.52 16.38 -3.83
C ARG A 58 0.52 15.31 -3.51
N TYR A 59 0.19 14.06 -3.81
CA TYR A 59 1.00 12.90 -3.41
C TYR A 59 1.02 11.81 -4.48
N ARG A 60 2.00 10.92 -4.41
CA ARG A 60 2.07 9.71 -5.23
C ARG A 60 2.52 8.53 -4.39
N PHE A 61 2.13 7.34 -4.80
CA PHE A 61 2.69 6.11 -4.23
C PHE A 61 3.95 5.74 -4.97
N VAL A 62 4.97 5.38 -4.21
CA VAL A 62 6.20 4.76 -4.70
C VAL A 62 6.29 3.39 -4.04
N ILE A 63 6.32 2.33 -4.84
CA ILE A 63 6.29 0.96 -4.36
C ILE A 63 7.51 0.24 -4.89
N ALA A 64 8.34 -0.28 -3.99
CA ALA A 64 9.47 -1.14 -4.32
C ALA A 64 9.04 -2.60 -4.20
N PHE A 65 9.38 -3.41 -5.19
CA PHE A 65 9.10 -4.84 -5.17
C PHE A 65 10.14 -5.63 -5.94
N ARG A 66 10.31 -6.89 -5.55
CA ARG A 66 11.21 -7.84 -6.22
C ARG A 66 10.43 -9.02 -6.76
N VAL A 67 10.95 -9.59 -7.85
CA VAL A 67 10.43 -10.83 -8.45
C VAL A 67 11.44 -11.94 -8.24
N ASN A 68 10.96 -13.11 -7.81
CA ASN A 68 11.74 -14.30 -7.53
C ASN A 68 11.40 -15.44 -8.48
N GLN A 69 12.36 -16.33 -8.71
CA GLN A 69 12.23 -17.63 -9.39
C GLN A 69 11.84 -17.57 -10.88
N THR A 70 10.64 -17.08 -11.21
CA THR A 70 10.08 -17.11 -12.57
C THR A 70 9.52 -15.75 -12.98
N ILE A 71 9.53 -15.48 -14.29
CA ILE A 71 8.95 -14.25 -14.85
C ILE A 71 7.48 -14.16 -14.44
N VAL A 72 7.05 -12.98 -14.01
CA VAL A 72 5.64 -12.66 -13.71
C VAL A 72 5.10 -11.83 -14.87
N SER A 73 4.06 -12.31 -15.54
CA SER A 73 3.45 -11.65 -16.69
C SER A 73 2.19 -10.90 -16.32
N GLY A 74 2.01 -9.71 -16.89
CA GLY A 74 0.79 -8.90 -16.70
C GLY A 74 0.54 -8.50 -15.25
N LEU A 75 1.61 -8.27 -14.48
CA LEU A 75 1.50 -7.81 -13.10
C LEU A 75 0.68 -6.52 -13.06
N ARG A 76 -0.25 -6.45 -12.12
CA ARG A 76 -1.26 -5.40 -12.02
C ARG A 76 -1.35 -4.88 -10.61
N PHE A 77 -1.31 -3.56 -10.49
CA PHE A 77 -1.61 -2.87 -9.25
C PHE A 77 -3.10 -2.52 -9.22
N CYS A 78 -3.79 -2.92 -8.16
CA CYS A 78 -5.17 -2.54 -7.92
C CYS A 78 -5.26 -1.79 -6.59
N ASN A 79 -5.82 -0.59 -6.58
CA ASN A 79 -6.05 0.19 -5.36
C ASN A 79 -7.54 0.46 -5.18
N LYS A 80 -8.07 0.22 -3.98
CA LYS A 80 -9.44 0.56 -3.62
C LYS A 80 -9.40 1.43 -2.37
N VAL A 81 -10.01 2.61 -2.44
CA VAL A 81 -10.12 3.54 -1.31
C VAL A 81 -11.58 3.72 -0.96
N LYS A 82 -11.92 3.59 0.32
CA LYS A 82 -13.29 3.69 0.84
C LYS A 82 -13.37 4.73 1.95
N LYS A 83 -14.42 5.56 1.89
CA LYS A 83 -14.88 6.43 2.98
C LYS A 83 -16.38 6.24 3.16
N THR A 84 -16.78 5.65 4.29
CA THR A 84 -18.20 5.36 4.58
C THR A 84 -18.85 4.55 3.44
N VAL A 85 -19.75 5.14 2.66
CA VAL A 85 -20.41 4.51 1.51
C VAL A 85 -19.72 4.79 0.18
N LEU A 86 -18.81 5.77 0.12
CA LEU A 86 -18.09 6.13 -1.08
C LEU A 86 -16.88 5.21 -1.26
N ALA A 87 -16.69 4.67 -2.47
CA ALA A 87 -15.53 3.86 -2.81
C ALA A 87 -15.04 4.19 -4.22
N THR A 88 -13.72 4.33 -4.36
CA THR A 88 -13.03 4.48 -5.63
C THR A 88 -12.13 3.27 -5.85
N ARG A 89 -11.99 2.83 -7.09
CA ARG A 89 -11.09 1.74 -7.49
C ARG A 89 -10.28 2.16 -8.70
N ASP A 90 -8.97 1.99 -8.58
CA ASP A 90 -8.01 2.17 -9.66
C ASP A 90 -7.32 0.84 -9.95
N GLU A 91 -7.02 0.59 -11.21
CA GLU A 91 -6.38 -0.64 -11.68
C GLU A 91 -5.44 -0.34 -12.85
N ILE A 92 -4.18 -0.76 -12.72
CA ILE A 92 -3.12 -0.45 -13.69
C ILE A 92 -2.28 -1.69 -13.96
N VAL A 93 -2.16 -2.03 -15.24
CA VAL A 93 -1.22 -3.05 -15.70
C VAL A 93 0.19 -2.46 -15.69
N LEU A 94 1.06 -3.07 -14.90
CA LEU A 94 2.46 -2.68 -14.74
C LEU A 94 3.33 -3.29 -15.85
N GLY A 95 2.99 -4.51 -16.27
CA GLY A 95 3.67 -5.26 -17.33
C GLY A 95 4.27 -6.57 -16.84
N SER A 96 5.29 -7.06 -17.54
CA SER A 96 5.98 -8.31 -17.20
C SER A 96 7.33 -8.02 -16.55
N TYR A 97 7.67 -8.79 -15.51
CA TYR A 97 8.85 -8.58 -14.68
C TYR A 97 9.64 -9.88 -14.55
N ALA A 98 10.93 -9.82 -14.88
CA ALA A 98 11.83 -10.96 -14.73
C ALA A 98 12.40 -11.04 -13.30
N PRO A 99 12.78 -12.23 -12.83
CA PRO A 99 13.46 -12.37 -11.55
C PRO A 99 14.77 -11.59 -11.55
N ARG A 100 15.02 -10.83 -10.48
CA ARG A 100 16.29 -10.13 -10.26
C ARG A 100 16.51 -9.83 -8.78
N SER A 101 17.75 -9.63 -8.37
CA SER A 101 18.10 -9.29 -6.99
C SER A 101 17.69 -7.87 -6.59
N GLU A 102 17.72 -6.93 -7.53
CA GLU A 102 17.41 -5.52 -7.29
C GLU A 102 15.90 -5.24 -7.37
N SER A 103 15.39 -4.38 -6.51
CA SER A 103 13.97 -4.01 -6.50
C SER A 103 13.58 -3.27 -7.78
N TYR A 104 12.45 -3.62 -8.36
CA TYR A 104 11.71 -2.76 -9.28
C TYR A 104 11.02 -1.65 -8.49
N VAL A 105 10.92 -0.47 -9.12
CA VAL A 105 10.20 0.67 -8.55
C VAL A 105 9.03 1.02 -9.44
N PHE A 106 7.84 1.05 -8.84
CA PHE A 106 6.61 1.48 -9.45
C PHE A 106 6.15 2.79 -8.80
N VAL A 107 5.75 3.76 -9.62
CA VAL A 107 5.22 5.05 -9.16
C VAL A 107 3.80 5.22 -9.69
N TYR A 108 2.88 5.58 -8.79
CA TYR A 108 1.47 5.81 -9.10
C TYR A 108 0.98 7.15 -8.55
N PRO A 109 0.47 8.06 -9.38
CA PRO A 109 0.54 8.06 -10.84
C PRO A 109 1.98 8.25 -11.33
N ARG A 110 2.33 7.73 -12.50
CA ARG A 110 3.72 7.76 -13.00
C ARG A 110 4.19 9.18 -13.40
N HIS A 111 3.29 9.97 -13.98
CA HIS A 111 3.61 11.28 -14.58
C HIS A 111 2.77 12.43 -14.00
N ASP A 112 2.12 12.20 -12.86
CA ASP A 112 1.25 13.17 -12.18
C ASP A 112 1.18 12.86 -10.68
N TRP A 113 0.40 13.65 -9.96
CA TRP A 113 0.14 13.52 -8.53
C TRP A 113 -1.35 13.29 -8.28
N MET A 114 -1.68 12.47 -7.30
CA MET A 114 -3.03 12.39 -6.75
C MET A 114 -3.30 13.57 -5.82
N ASP A 115 -4.55 14.02 -5.77
CA ASP A 115 -5.02 15.01 -4.81
C ASP A 115 -5.65 14.33 -3.59
N ALA A 116 -5.16 14.67 -2.39
CA ALA A 116 -5.78 14.24 -1.15
C ALA A 116 -7.19 14.85 -1.06
N PRO A 117 -8.23 14.05 -0.76
CA PRO A 117 -9.61 14.53 -0.74
C PRO A 117 -9.79 15.79 0.11
N SER A 118 -10.44 16.81 -0.45
CA SER A 118 -10.58 18.14 0.16
C SER A 118 -12.01 18.57 0.38
N GLY A 119 -12.24 19.35 1.44
CA GLY A 119 -13.55 19.91 1.77
C GLY A 119 -14.21 19.21 2.96
N LEU A 120 -15.16 19.92 3.59
CA LEU A 120 -15.70 19.54 4.90
C LEU A 120 -16.25 18.09 4.96
N PHE A 121 -16.90 17.64 3.88
CA PHE A 121 -17.49 16.29 3.80
C PHE A 121 -16.47 15.17 3.53
N TYR A 122 -15.30 15.51 3.00
CA TYR A 122 -14.26 14.56 2.64
C TYR A 122 -13.26 14.35 3.79
N ARG A 123 -13.13 15.30 4.71
CA ARG A 123 -12.29 15.16 5.91
C ARG A 123 -12.60 13.91 6.73
N GLY A 124 -11.57 13.37 7.36
CA GLY A 124 -11.64 12.20 8.23
C GLY A 124 -10.99 10.97 7.60
N LYS A 125 -11.45 9.79 8.01
CA LYS A 125 -10.75 8.53 7.78
C LYS A 125 -11.12 7.87 6.46
N TYR A 126 -10.11 7.25 5.85
CA TYR A 126 -10.19 6.48 4.63
C TYR A 126 -9.54 5.13 4.84
N MET A 127 -10.17 4.08 4.32
CA MET A 127 -9.61 2.73 4.31
C MET A 127 -9.19 2.39 2.90
N GLY A 128 -7.90 2.20 2.72
CA GLY A 128 -7.28 1.76 1.48
C GLY A 128 -7.00 0.27 1.49
N ARG A 129 -7.11 -0.35 0.31
CA ARG A 129 -6.68 -1.73 0.06
C ARG A 129 -5.97 -1.75 -1.28
N PHE A 130 -4.70 -2.12 -1.29
CA PHE A 130 -3.98 -2.34 -2.54
C PHE A 130 -3.57 -3.80 -2.72
N ARG A 131 -3.48 -4.21 -3.99
CA ARG A 131 -3.20 -5.59 -4.38
C ARG A 131 -2.29 -5.67 -5.60
N PHE A 132 -1.50 -6.73 -5.63
CA PHE A 132 -0.70 -7.12 -6.79
C PHE A 132 -1.23 -8.46 -7.32
N VAL A 133 -1.70 -8.46 -8.56
CA VAL A 133 -2.29 -9.64 -9.22
C VAL A 133 -1.64 -9.82 -10.60
N ASP A 134 -1.39 -11.03 -11.04
CA ASP A 134 -0.87 -11.32 -12.39
C ASP A 134 -1.93 -11.91 -13.34
N ASP A 135 -1.55 -12.16 -14.60
CA ASP A 135 -2.46 -12.72 -15.61
C ASP A 135 -2.91 -14.17 -15.31
N ASP A 136 -2.14 -14.89 -14.49
CA ASP A 136 -2.51 -16.22 -13.97
C ASP A 136 -3.61 -16.12 -12.89
N ARG A 137 -4.09 -14.89 -12.60
CA ARG A 137 -5.02 -14.55 -11.52
C ARG A 137 -4.47 -14.85 -10.12
N ARG A 138 -3.15 -14.97 -9.99
CA ARG A 138 -2.50 -15.16 -8.69
C ARG A 138 -2.40 -13.81 -7.98
N GLU A 139 -2.97 -13.74 -6.79
CA GLU A 139 -2.75 -12.62 -5.87
C GLU A 139 -1.41 -12.84 -5.17
N HIS A 140 -0.46 -11.93 -5.39
CA HIS A 140 0.86 -11.98 -4.76
C HIS A 140 0.90 -11.25 -3.43
N LEU A 141 0.04 -10.24 -3.29
CA LEU A 141 -0.09 -9.43 -2.10
C LEU A 141 -1.46 -8.78 -2.06
N GLN A 142 -2.01 -8.71 -0.85
CA GLN A 142 -3.08 -7.79 -0.50
C GLN A 142 -2.77 -7.16 0.84
N LEU A 143 -2.68 -5.83 0.86
CA LEU A 143 -2.48 -5.06 2.07
C LEU A 143 -3.53 -3.97 2.21
N PHE A 144 -3.80 -3.64 3.46
CA PHE A 144 -4.68 -2.56 3.84
C PHE A 144 -3.88 -1.44 4.47
N TYR A 145 -4.28 -0.21 4.18
CA TYR A 145 -3.77 0.99 4.82
C TYR A 145 -4.91 1.87 5.24
N THR A 146 -4.64 2.78 6.16
CA THR A 146 -5.61 3.80 6.55
C THR A 146 -4.94 5.15 6.47
N PHE A 147 -5.68 6.15 6.03
CA PHE A 147 -5.22 7.53 6.12
C PHE A 147 -6.34 8.47 6.55
N GLY A 148 -5.93 9.58 7.15
CA GLY A 148 -6.82 10.68 7.53
C GLY A 148 -6.54 11.91 6.70
N THR A 149 -7.59 12.65 6.34
CA THR A 149 -7.46 13.99 5.75
C THR A 149 -8.03 15.07 6.69
N SER A 150 -7.28 16.16 6.89
CA SER A 150 -7.69 17.30 7.72
C SER A 150 -7.09 18.62 7.23
N ARG A 151 -7.58 19.76 7.74
CA ARG A 151 -6.98 21.08 7.46
C ARG A 151 -5.62 21.31 8.11
N LEU A 152 -5.36 20.66 9.23
CA LEU A 152 -4.10 20.74 9.96
C LEU A 152 -3.67 19.33 10.31
N PRO A 153 -2.44 18.90 9.98
CA PRO A 153 -1.96 17.54 10.25
C PRO A 153 -2.11 17.15 11.72
N GLN A 154 -1.87 18.12 12.59
CA GLN A 154 -1.82 18.00 14.04
C GLN A 154 -3.22 17.92 14.70
N LEU A 155 -4.29 18.21 13.98
CA LEU A 155 -5.67 18.07 14.48
C LEU A 155 -6.23 16.64 14.34
N LEU A 156 -5.54 15.75 13.64
CA LEU A 156 -6.02 14.39 13.39
C LEU A 156 -5.89 13.45 14.60
N GLY A 157 -5.47 13.95 15.77
CA GLY A 157 -5.22 13.21 17.02
C GLY A 157 -6.00 11.90 17.14
N TRP A 158 -5.38 10.83 16.62
CA TRP A 158 -6.00 9.52 16.53
C TRP A 158 -6.13 8.98 17.94
N LYS A 159 -7.37 8.83 18.42
CA LYS A 159 -7.59 8.23 19.74
C LYS A 159 -7.34 6.72 19.65
N GLU A 160 -6.79 6.11 20.69
CA GLU A 160 -6.40 4.70 20.74
C GLU A 160 -7.56 3.73 20.41
N GLY A 161 -8.80 4.08 20.78
CA GLY A 161 -10.01 3.32 20.42
C GLY A 161 -10.36 3.36 18.92
N GLU A 162 -9.93 4.40 18.23
CA GLU A 162 -10.22 4.67 16.83
C GLU A 162 -9.30 3.88 15.88
N LEU A 163 -8.10 3.50 16.34
CA LEU A 163 -7.20 2.53 15.68
C LEU A 163 -7.72 1.10 15.83
N THR A 164 -8.32 0.81 16.99
CA THR A 164 -8.93 -0.50 17.29
C THR A 164 -10.12 -0.78 16.37
N ASP A 165 -10.94 0.23 16.08
CA ASP A 165 -12.05 0.12 15.13
C ASP A 165 -11.57 -0.18 13.70
N ILE A 166 -10.51 0.50 13.24
CA ILE A 166 -9.88 0.21 11.94
C ILE A 166 -9.36 -1.23 11.93
N ALA A 167 -8.61 -1.65 12.95
CA ALA A 167 -8.13 -3.02 13.06
C ALA A 167 -9.28 -4.04 13.09
N SER A 168 -10.45 -3.68 13.61
CA SER A 168 -11.66 -4.53 13.58
C SER A 168 -12.30 -4.59 12.19
N LEU A 169 -12.37 -3.47 11.46
CA LEU A 169 -12.88 -3.41 10.08
C LEU A 169 -11.98 -4.20 9.13
N LEU A 170 -10.66 -4.06 9.28
CA LEU A 170 -9.68 -4.83 8.52
C LEU A 170 -9.79 -6.33 8.78
N ARG A 171 -10.00 -6.75 10.04
CA ARG A 171 -10.25 -8.15 10.39
C ARG A 171 -11.55 -8.68 9.79
N ARG A 172 -12.62 -7.87 9.75
CA ARG A 172 -13.90 -8.25 9.13
C ARG A 172 -13.78 -8.44 7.62
N ASP A 173 -13.12 -7.50 6.92
CA ASP A 173 -12.90 -7.63 5.48
C ASP A 173 -12.02 -8.85 5.16
N GLN A 174 -10.99 -9.15 5.98
CA GLN A 174 -10.20 -10.37 5.81
C GLN A 174 -10.99 -11.66 6.07
N THR A 175 -11.87 -11.69 7.07
CA THR A 175 -12.69 -12.89 7.38
C THR A 175 -13.71 -13.17 6.27
N GLN A 176 -14.27 -12.12 5.66
CA GLN A 176 -15.11 -12.23 4.47
C GLN A 176 -14.31 -12.78 3.28
N LEU A 177 -13.06 -12.31 3.10
CA LEU A 177 -12.18 -12.78 2.03
C LEU A 177 -11.70 -14.24 2.22
N THR A 178 -11.40 -14.68 3.44
CA THR A 178 -11.03 -16.09 3.72
C THR A 178 -12.20 -17.04 3.55
N ASN A 179 -13.43 -16.58 3.79
CA ASN A 179 -14.64 -17.37 3.55
C ASN A 179 -14.98 -17.48 2.05
N ASP A 180 -14.64 -16.47 1.24
CA ASP A 180 -14.74 -16.52 -0.23
C ASP A 180 -13.54 -17.23 -0.89
N SER A 181 -12.40 -17.33 -0.22
CA SER A 181 -11.13 -17.85 -0.75
C SER A 181 -10.70 -19.16 -0.08
N SER A 182 -11.61 -20.13 0.09
CA SER A 182 -11.24 -21.49 0.55
C SER A 182 -10.32 -22.28 -0.41
N ALA A 183 -9.63 -21.59 -1.34
CA ALA A 183 -8.43 -22.05 -1.99
C ALA A 183 -7.32 -21.01 -1.75
N VAL A 184 -6.12 -21.49 -1.40
CA VAL A 184 -4.86 -20.77 -1.13
C VAL A 184 -4.60 -20.51 0.37
N LEU A 185 -4.19 -21.58 1.05
CA LEU A 185 -2.99 -21.59 1.87
C LEU A 185 -1.96 -22.48 1.17
#